data_AF-A0A0G1XCN1-F1
#
_entry.id   AF-A0A0G1XCN1-F1
#
_cell.length_a   1.000
_cell.length_b   1.000
_cell.length_c   1.000
_cell.angle_alpha   90.00
_cell.angle_beta   90.00
_cell.angle_gamma   90.00
#
_symmetry.space_group_name_H-M   'P 1'
#
loop_
_entity.id
_entity.type
_entity.pdbx_description
1 polymer ?
#
loop_
_entity_poly.entity_id
_entity_poly.type
_entity_poly.pdbx_seq_one_letter_code
_entity_poly.pdbx_strand_id
1 'polypeptide(L)'
;MPVEFSNTTEIQKLGANVRTMKSDVSEFLASTKPSLIKILSNQIEEERAGRAVRLSFGAHYAGKIGAALVILASIGVLAAGGYVAFRLFKKAPEQTANVLIPQPFFRTELSETMDLSELRGGSPGEKLSRSARIKETGDLMKRLIILTENDGGEPLRAVNAEEFFEAVDIRGTPAFLKTLSGPVMPLSHKSAGRTRFAVLLLTNDANRARAELLRDEHNLAFEWPVIFLDQKPEIKILPYEDRIYRNISYRIAPFDPVNDLQLAYGVFSAKDYLIFASSEETFRAIINRLYEAS
;
A
#
# COMPACT_ATOMS: atom_id res chain seq x y z
N MET A 1 -47.29 -63.90 -45.66
CA MET A 1 -47.64 -63.10 -44.46
C MET A 1 -47.11 -61.69 -44.66
N PRO A 2 -47.81 -60.66 -44.17
CA PRO A 2 -48.61 -59.72 -44.95
C PRO A 2 -47.82 -58.43 -45.28
N VAL A 3 -48.13 -57.70 -46.37
CA VAL A 3 -49.22 -56.69 -46.49
C VAL A 3 -49.11 -55.60 -45.42
N GLU A 4 -48.78 -54.37 -45.84
CA GLU A 4 -49.64 -53.17 -45.73
C GLU A 4 -48.81 -51.96 -46.22
N PHE A 5 -49.13 -51.42 -47.39
CA PHE A 5 -50.26 -50.54 -47.72
C PHE A 5 -49.98 -49.07 -47.37
N SER A 6 -50.29 -48.27 -48.40
CA SER A 6 -50.92 -46.96 -48.34
C SER A 6 -49.96 -45.79 -48.52
N ASN A 7 -49.91 -45.16 -49.69
CA ASN A 7 -50.97 -44.43 -50.42
C ASN A 7 -50.73 -42.93 -50.28
N THR A 8 -50.68 -42.28 -51.45
CA THR A 8 -51.31 -40.99 -51.81
C THR A 8 -51.19 -39.84 -50.80
N THR A 9 -50.86 -38.62 -51.20
CA THR A 9 -51.34 -37.88 -52.36
C THR A 9 -50.60 -36.54 -52.37
N GLU A 10 -50.57 -35.89 -53.53
CA GLU A 10 -50.68 -34.43 -53.72
C GLU A 10 -49.79 -33.52 -52.86
N ILE A 11 -49.03 -32.60 -53.41
CA ILE A 11 -49.54 -31.34 -53.97
C ILE A 11 -48.32 -30.78 -54.72
N GLN A 12 -48.36 -30.77 -56.06
CA GLN A 12 -48.72 -29.59 -56.82
C GLN A 12 -47.52 -28.63 -57.00
N LYS A 13 -47.25 -28.38 -58.28
CA LYS A 13 -46.77 -27.12 -58.85
C LYS A 13 -45.26 -26.81 -58.84
N LEU A 14 -44.82 -26.57 -60.08
CA LEU A 14 -43.87 -25.57 -60.58
C LEU A 14 -42.38 -25.95 -60.73
N GLY A 15 -41.98 -25.99 -62.01
CA GLY A 15 -40.63 -25.66 -62.51
C GLY A 15 -39.72 -26.87 -62.70
N ALA A 16 -39.49 -27.44 -63.88
CA ALA A 16 -39.26 -26.80 -65.18
C ALA A 16 -38.41 -25.53 -65.05
N ASN A 17 -37.11 -25.66 -64.78
CA ASN A 17 -36.16 -24.65 -65.25
C ASN A 17 -34.73 -25.21 -65.35
N VAL A 18 -34.41 -25.75 -66.51
CA VAL A 18 -33.04 -26.04 -66.91
C VAL A 18 -32.38 -24.71 -67.26
N ARG A 19 -31.33 -24.34 -66.50
CA ARG A 19 -30.56 -23.11 -66.68
C ARG A 19 -29.91 -23.07 -68.07
N THR A 20 -30.20 -22.02 -68.83
CA THR A 20 -29.50 -21.70 -70.08
C THR A 20 -29.19 -20.20 -70.09
N MET A 21 -28.09 -19.79 -70.74
CA MET A 21 -27.61 -18.39 -70.79
C MET A 21 -28.65 -17.35 -71.27
N LYS A 22 -29.79 -17.77 -71.83
CA LYS A 22 -30.89 -16.86 -72.18
C LYS A 22 -31.77 -16.47 -70.98
N SER A 23 -31.82 -17.30 -69.92
CA SER A 23 -32.59 -17.03 -68.68
C SER A 23 -31.94 -15.93 -67.84
N ASP A 24 -30.61 -15.93 -67.74
CA ASP A 24 -29.86 -14.98 -66.89
C ASP A 24 -29.83 -13.56 -67.47
N VAL A 25 -30.02 -13.40 -68.78
CA VAL A 25 -30.10 -12.08 -69.42
C VAL A 25 -31.49 -11.45 -69.25
N SER A 26 -32.56 -12.25 -69.22
CA SER A 26 -33.92 -11.75 -68.93
C SER A 26 -34.12 -11.37 -67.46
N GLU A 27 -33.41 -12.01 -66.52
CA GLU A 27 -33.47 -11.68 -65.09
C GLU A 27 -32.65 -10.41 -64.74
N PHE A 28 -31.56 -10.15 -65.48
CA PHE A 28 -30.76 -8.94 -65.34
C PHE A 28 -31.42 -7.68 -65.97
N LEU A 29 -32.19 -7.85 -67.05
CA LEU A 29 -32.93 -6.75 -67.69
C LEU A 29 -34.27 -6.44 -67.00
N ALA A 30 -34.83 -7.36 -66.21
CA ALA A 30 -36.03 -7.13 -65.41
C ALA A 30 -35.73 -6.42 -64.07
N SER A 31 -34.52 -6.53 -63.52
CA SER A 31 -34.15 -6.03 -62.19
C SER A 31 -33.52 -4.62 -62.15
N THR A 32 -33.25 -4.01 -63.31
CA THR A 32 -32.61 -2.68 -63.36
C THR A 32 -33.38 -1.69 -64.24
N LYS A 33 -34.60 -1.34 -63.83
CA LYS A 33 -35.32 -0.18 -64.37
C LYS A 33 -34.72 1.10 -63.75
N PRO A 34 -34.11 2.02 -64.53
CA PRO A 34 -33.63 3.30 -64.02
C PRO A 34 -34.84 4.21 -63.76
N SER A 35 -35.14 4.50 -62.49
CA SER A 35 -36.24 5.41 -62.16
C SER A 35 -35.76 6.87 -62.18
N LEU A 36 -36.51 7.67 -62.94
CA LEU A 36 -36.40 9.11 -63.23
C LEU A 36 -36.30 10.07 -62.02
N ILE A 37 -36.16 9.55 -60.80
CA ILE A 37 -36.05 10.35 -59.57
C ILE A 37 -34.66 11.00 -59.44
N LYS A 38 -33.61 10.39 -60.00
CA LYS A 38 -32.24 10.93 -59.95
C LYS A 38 -31.95 12.09 -60.92
N ILE A 39 -32.82 12.33 -61.90
CA ILE A 39 -32.66 13.43 -62.87
C ILE A 39 -33.47 14.65 -62.43
N LEU A 40 -34.58 14.46 -61.70
CA LEU A 40 -35.40 15.54 -61.15
C LEU A 40 -34.90 16.07 -59.79
N SER A 41 -34.14 15.27 -59.02
CA SER A 41 -33.55 15.73 -57.74
C SER A 41 -32.36 16.67 -57.90
N ASN A 42 -31.73 16.74 -59.08
CA ASN A 42 -30.63 17.67 -59.36
C ASN A 42 -31.10 19.00 -60.00
N GLN A 43 -32.38 19.14 -60.39
CA GLN A 43 -32.90 20.35 -61.03
C GLN A 43 -33.76 21.24 -60.10
N ILE A 44 -34.04 20.82 -58.87
CA ILE A 44 -34.89 21.58 -57.93
C ILE A 44 -34.08 22.37 -56.88
N GLU A 45 -32.77 22.14 -56.75
CA GLU A 45 -31.89 23.00 -55.92
C GLU A 45 -31.19 24.13 -56.69
N GLU A 46 -31.20 24.10 -58.03
CA GLU A 46 -30.53 25.13 -58.86
C GLU A 46 -31.33 26.45 -59.03
N GLU A 47 -32.62 26.52 -58.65
CA GLU A 47 -33.45 27.73 -58.86
C GLU A 47 -33.62 28.66 -57.63
N ARG A 48 -33.01 28.35 -56.47
CA ARG A 48 -33.01 29.26 -55.30
C ARG A 48 -31.75 30.12 -55.14
N ALA A 49 -30.77 30.00 -56.03
CA ALA A 49 -29.50 30.72 -55.94
C ALA A 49 -29.36 31.82 -57.01
N GLY A 50 -30.37 32.68 -57.15
CA GLY A 50 -30.32 33.84 -58.04
C GLY A 50 -30.20 35.17 -57.29
N ARG A 51 -28.99 35.77 -57.35
CA ARG A 51 -28.59 37.17 -57.01
C ARG A 51 -28.26 37.52 -55.55
N ALA A 52 -26.95 37.60 -55.25
CA ALA A 52 -26.24 38.89 -55.16
C ALA A 52 -24.72 38.69 -54.88
N VAL A 53 -23.93 38.91 -55.92
CA VAL A 53 -22.56 39.48 -56.00
C VAL A 53 -21.76 39.60 -54.69
N ARG A 54 -20.58 38.96 -54.64
CA ARG A 54 -19.27 39.63 -54.49
C ARG A 54 -18.12 38.64 -54.71
N LEU A 55 -17.18 39.00 -55.58
CA LEU A 55 -15.86 38.38 -55.59
C LEU A 55 -15.28 38.37 -54.17
N SER A 56 -14.78 37.23 -53.72
CA SER A 56 -13.78 37.19 -52.66
C SER A 56 -12.69 36.21 -53.06
N PHE A 57 -11.57 36.78 -53.48
CA PHE A 57 -10.28 36.14 -53.74
C PHE A 57 -9.64 35.53 -52.47
N GLY A 58 -10.43 34.96 -51.55
CA GLY A 58 -9.99 34.50 -50.22
C GLY A 58 -10.14 33.00 -49.95
N ALA A 59 -10.95 32.27 -50.73
CA ALA A 59 -11.34 30.89 -50.38
C ALA A 59 -10.20 29.85 -50.49
N HIS A 60 -9.25 30.03 -51.42
CA HIS A 60 -8.12 29.12 -51.55
C HIS A 60 -6.97 29.40 -50.57
N TYR A 61 -6.88 30.61 -50.01
CA TYR A 61 -5.89 30.96 -48.98
C TYR A 61 -6.38 30.60 -47.58
N ALA A 62 -7.67 30.77 -47.28
CA ALA A 62 -8.26 30.39 -46.00
C ALA A 62 -8.22 28.87 -45.74
N GLY A 63 -8.41 28.04 -46.77
CA GLY A 63 -8.29 26.58 -46.65
C GLY A 63 -6.85 26.10 -46.42
N LYS A 64 -5.86 26.74 -47.05
CA LYS A 64 -4.43 26.43 -46.86
C LYS A 64 -3.91 26.91 -45.50
N ILE A 65 -4.33 28.09 -45.06
CA ILE A 65 -3.99 28.63 -43.73
C ILE A 65 -4.65 27.80 -42.63
N GLY A 66 -5.91 27.38 -42.81
CA GLY A 66 -6.60 26.47 -41.89
C GLY A 66 -5.92 25.11 -41.77
N ALA A 67 -5.54 24.50 -42.90
CA ALA A 67 -4.79 23.24 -42.90
C ALA A 67 -3.42 23.38 -42.24
N ALA A 68 -2.70 24.47 -42.49
CA ALA A 68 -1.42 24.75 -41.83
C ALA A 68 -1.55 24.90 -40.32
N LEU A 69 -2.60 25.58 -39.84
CA LEU A 69 -2.89 25.72 -38.40
C LEU A 69 -3.22 24.38 -37.73
N VAL A 70 -3.98 23.51 -38.39
CA VAL A 70 -4.29 22.17 -37.87
C VAL A 70 -3.02 21.32 -37.77
N ILE A 71 -2.14 21.38 -38.78
CA ILE A 71 -0.85 20.67 -38.74
C ILE A 71 0.03 21.21 -37.61
N LEU A 72 0.13 22.54 -37.46
CA LEU A 72 0.90 23.17 -36.37
C LEU A 72 0.35 22.82 -34.99
N ALA A 73 -0.97 22.82 -34.83
CA ALA A 73 -1.63 22.40 -33.59
C ALA A 73 -1.37 20.91 -33.31
N SER A 74 -1.39 20.05 -34.33
CA SER A 74 -1.12 18.61 -34.20
C SER A 74 0.33 18.35 -33.77
N ILE A 75 1.29 19.07 -34.35
CA ILE A 75 2.70 19.01 -33.95
C ILE A 75 2.87 19.52 -32.51
N GLY A 76 2.18 20.59 -32.13
CA GLY A 76 2.19 21.11 -30.76
C GLY A 76 1.66 20.10 -29.74
N VAL A 77 0.56 19.41 -30.06
CA VAL A 77 -0.01 18.35 -29.20
C VAL A 77 0.91 17.13 -29.12
N LEU A 78 1.53 16.71 -30.24
CA LEU A 78 2.50 15.62 -30.26
C LEU A 78 3.78 15.97 -29.48
N ALA A 79 4.27 17.21 -29.59
CA ALA A 79 5.43 17.68 -28.84
C ALA A 79 5.13 17.79 -27.34
N ALA A 80 3.96 18.33 -26.96
CA ALA A 80 3.54 18.41 -25.57
C ALA A 80 3.30 17.01 -24.97
N GLY A 81 2.60 16.13 -25.70
CA GLY A 81 2.35 14.75 -25.30
C GLY A 81 3.66 13.95 -25.18
N GLY A 82 4.56 14.10 -26.14
CA GLY A 82 5.90 13.51 -26.12
C GLY A 82 6.75 14.02 -24.96
N TYR A 83 6.70 15.31 -24.65
CA TYR A 83 7.41 15.90 -23.51
C TYR A 83 6.86 15.40 -22.16
N VAL A 84 5.54 15.30 -22.02
CA VAL A 84 4.89 14.75 -20.81
C VAL A 84 5.23 13.28 -20.65
N ALA A 85 5.13 12.48 -21.72
CA ALA A 85 5.52 11.08 -21.71
C ALA A 85 7.00 10.92 -21.35
N PHE A 86 7.89 11.71 -21.95
CA PHE A 86 9.32 11.72 -21.63
C PHE A 86 9.58 12.09 -20.17
N ARG A 87 8.88 13.07 -19.59
CA ARG A 87 8.95 13.43 -18.16
C ARG A 87 8.46 12.31 -17.25
N LEU A 88 7.44 11.56 -17.66
CA LEU A 88 6.92 10.41 -16.92
C LEU A 88 7.87 9.22 -17.00
N PHE A 89 8.44 8.94 -18.17
CA PHE A 89 9.38 7.83 -18.40
C PHE A 89 10.83 8.14 -17.97
N LYS A 90 11.21 9.41 -17.77
CA LYS A 90 12.49 9.80 -17.16
C LYS A 90 12.52 9.73 -15.64
N LYS A 91 11.40 9.45 -14.97
CA LYS A 91 11.48 8.96 -13.60
C LYS A 91 12.13 7.58 -13.71
N ALA A 92 13.43 7.52 -13.45
CA ALA A 92 14.14 6.27 -13.32
C ALA A 92 13.29 5.36 -12.42
N PRO A 93 13.09 4.07 -12.78
CA PRO A 93 12.52 3.14 -11.81
C PRO A 93 13.36 3.30 -10.56
N GLU A 94 12.72 3.67 -9.44
CA GLU A 94 13.41 3.74 -8.15
C GLU A 94 14.17 2.42 -8.03
N GLN A 95 15.50 2.49 -8.05
CA GLN A 95 16.32 1.33 -7.74
C GLN A 95 15.84 0.94 -6.36
N THR A 96 15.14 -0.18 -6.25
CA THR A 96 14.85 -0.83 -4.99
C THR A 96 16.19 -0.99 -4.30
N ALA A 97 16.52 -0.07 -3.39
CA ALA A 97 17.61 -0.25 -2.46
C ALA A 97 17.41 -1.64 -1.87
N ASN A 98 18.46 -2.45 -1.80
CA ASN A 98 18.41 -3.80 -1.24
C ASN A 98 18.05 -3.73 0.26
N VAL A 99 16.79 -3.46 0.61
CA VAL A 99 16.38 -3.19 1.98
C VAL A 99 16.61 -4.45 2.83
N LEU A 100 17.53 -4.36 3.77
CA LEU A 100 17.81 -5.41 4.75
C LEU A 100 16.77 -5.31 5.88
N ILE A 101 15.56 -5.81 5.60
CA ILE A 101 14.50 -5.93 6.60
C ILE A 101 14.80 -7.15 7.49
N PRO A 102 15.04 -6.98 8.80
CA PRO A 102 15.32 -8.10 9.68
C PRO A 102 14.08 -8.97 9.84
N GLN A 103 14.30 -10.28 9.93
CA GLN A 103 13.21 -11.20 10.27
C GLN A 103 12.63 -10.82 11.64
N PRO A 104 11.30 -10.82 11.77
CA PRO A 104 10.68 -10.52 13.05
C PRO A 104 10.98 -11.64 14.06
N PHE A 105 11.06 -11.32 15.34
CA PHE A 105 11.31 -12.33 16.40
C PHE A 105 10.16 -13.35 16.53
N PHE A 106 8.96 -12.96 16.10
CA PHE A 106 7.78 -13.80 15.98
C PHE A 106 6.82 -13.21 14.93
N ARG A 107 5.84 -13.99 14.47
CA ARG A 107 4.87 -13.53 13.46
C ARG A 107 3.93 -12.46 14.02
N THR A 108 3.82 -11.33 13.33
CA THR A 108 2.82 -10.28 13.61
C THR A 108 1.78 -10.22 12.49
N GLU A 109 0.57 -9.75 12.82
CA GLU A 109 -0.53 -9.63 11.86
C GLU A 109 -0.33 -8.46 10.91
N LEU A 110 0.24 -7.36 11.43
CA LEU A 110 0.46 -6.12 10.70
C LEU A 110 1.93 -5.70 10.78
N SER A 111 2.36 -4.90 9.81
CA SER A 111 3.66 -4.25 9.80
C SER A 111 3.58 -2.89 9.14
N GLU A 112 4.28 -1.90 9.68
CA GLU A 112 4.42 -0.56 9.12
C GLU A 112 5.89 -0.18 9.09
N THR A 113 6.35 0.40 7.98
CA THR A 113 7.74 0.84 7.81
C THR A 113 7.82 2.35 7.94
N MET A 114 8.83 2.84 8.66
CA MET A 114 9.11 4.27 8.83
C MET A 114 10.61 4.53 8.74
N ASP A 115 10.98 5.74 8.34
CA ASP A 115 12.38 6.18 8.30
C ASP A 115 12.82 6.74 9.67
N LEU A 116 14.06 6.45 10.09
CA LEU A 116 14.64 6.97 11.33
C LEU A 116 14.69 8.51 11.35
N SER A 117 14.89 9.15 10.20
CA SER A 117 14.86 10.61 10.05
C SER A 117 13.50 11.20 10.41
N GLU A 118 12.41 10.46 10.19
CA GLU A 118 11.09 10.87 10.64
C GLU A 118 11.05 10.92 12.17
N LEU A 119 11.65 9.97 12.89
CA LEU A 119 11.65 10.01 14.35
C LEU A 119 12.47 11.17 14.91
N ARG A 120 13.63 11.46 14.31
CA ARG A 120 14.52 12.56 14.73
C ARG A 120 13.91 13.95 14.54
N GLY A 121 13.02 14.13 13.56
CA GLY A 121 12.43 15.43 13.24
C GLY A 121 11.16 15.75 14.04
N GLY A 122 11.23 16.17 15.30
CA GLY A 122 10.07 16.64 16.08
C GLY A 122 9.85 15.86 17.38
N SER A 123 8.60 15.52 17.72
CA SER A 123 8.24 14.71 18.89
C SER A 123 8.19 13.21 18.52
N PRO A 124 9.18 12.38 18.90
CA PRO A 124 9.24 10.97 18.51
C PRO A 124 8.05 10.17 19.03
N GLY A 125 7.60 10.46 20.26
CA GLY A 125 6.46 9.81 20.89
C GLY A 125 5.14 10.01 20.14
N GLU A 126 4.91 11.20 19.58
CA GLU A 126 3.69 11.47 18.77
C GLU A 126 3.71 10.71 17.44
N LYS A 127 4.88 10.64 16.80
CA LYS A 127 5.06 9.91 15.53
C LYS A 127 4.89 8.41 15.74
N LEU A 128 5.52 7.87 16.77
CA LEU A 128 5.33 6.49 17.18
C LEU A 128 3.89 6.21 17.60
N SER A 129 3.21 7.12 18.33
CA SER A 129 1.79 6.97 18.67
C SER A 129 0.94 6.86 17.40
N ARG A 130 1.16 7.76 16.43
CA ARG A 130 0.43 7.75 15.16
C ARG A 130 0.62 6.44 14.41
N SER A 131 1.87 6.00 14.27
CA SER A 131 2.21 4.74 13.63
C SER A 131 1.91 3.51 14.49
N ALA A 132 1.66 3.62 15.78
CA ALA A 132 1.23 2.50 16.63
C ALA A 132 -0.27 2.23 16.51
N ARG A 133 -1.07 3.17 15.96
CA ARG A 133 -2.53 3.00 15.88
C ARG A 133 -2.91 1.83 14.98
N ILE A 134 -3.72 0.92 15.53
CA ILE A 134 -4.32 -0.21 14.82
C ILE A 134 -5.81 0.11 14.64
N LYS A 135 -6.26 0.24 13.39
CA LYS A 135 -7.65 0.62 13.06
C LYS A 135 -8.58 -0.59 13.09
N GLU A 136 -8.02 -1.74 12.75
CA GLU A 136 -8.66 -3.05 12.69
C GLU A 136 -9.18 -3.47 14.07
N THR A 137 -10.27 -4.23 14.08
CA THR A 137 -10.86 -4.79 15.30
C THR A 137 -10.26 -6.15 15.61
N GLY A 138 -10.08 -6.45 16.90
CA GLY A 138 -9.54 -7.72 17.37
C GLY A 138 -8.27 -7.54 18.19
N ASP A 139 -7.73 -8.67 18.64
CA ASP A 139 -6.44 -8.79 19.29
C ASP A 139 -5.34 -8.92 18.21
N LEU A 140 -4.56 -7.85 18.01
CA LEU A 140 -3.63 -7.72 16.90
C LEU A 140 -2.29 -7.12 17.34
N MET A 141 -1.21 -7.62 16.78
CA MET A 141 0.12 -7.02 16.88
C MET A 141 0.55 -6.41 15.55
N LYS A 142 0.98 -5.15 15.63
CA LYS A 142 1.59 -4.44 14.51
C LYS A 142 3.05 -4.16 14.82
N ARG A 143 3.93 -4.68 13.98
CA ARG A 143 5.37 -4.39 14.03
C ARG A 143 5.67 -3.04 13.39
N LEU A 144 6.55 -2.27 14.01
CA LEU A 144 7.10 -1.05 13.41
C LEU A 144 8.53 -1.35 12.93
N ILE A 145 8.75 -1.23 11.62
CA ILE A 145 10.05 -1.46 10.98
C ILE A 145 10.68 -0.10 10.75
N ILE A 146 11.70 0.23 11.55
CA ILE A 146 12.40 1.51 11.45
C ILE A 146 13.67 1.28 10.64
N LEU A 147 13.77 2.00 9.52
CA LEU A 147 14.90 1.90 8.60
C LEU A 147 15.76 3.17 8.65
N THR A 148 17.07 3.01 8.41
CA THR A 148 18.01 4.11 8.27
C THR A 148 18.92 3.88 7.08
N GLU A 149 19.32 4.96 6.41
CA GLU A 149 20.38 4.92 5.40
C GLU A 149 21.72 4.68 6.07
N ASN A 150 22.56 3.84 5.48
CA ASN A 150 23.95 3.75 5.90
C ASN A 150 24.73 4.91 5.27
N ASP A 151 25.69 5.46 6.02
CA ASP A 151 26.65 6.43 5.50
C ASP A 151 27.33 5.87 4.24
N GLY A 152 27.17 6.54 3.10
CA GLY A 152 27.81 6.16 1.83
C GLY A 152 26.90 5.63 0.71
N GLY A 153 25.56 5.74 0.84
CA GLY A 153 24.63 5.34 -0.24
C GLY A 153 24.34 3.83 -0.31
N GLU A 154 24.67 3.13 0.77
CA GLU A 154 24.34 1.72 1.01
C GLU A 154 22.82 1.53 1.21
N PRO A 155 22.31 0.31 1.01
CA PRO A 155 20.88 0.04 1.12
C PRO A 155 20.33 0.31 2.54
N LEU A 156 19.06 0.71 2.59
CA LEU A 156 18.31 0.88 3.84
C LEU A 156 18.42 -0.38 4.72
N ARG A 157 18.82 -0.18 5.98
CA ARG A 157 18.90 -1.25 6.99
C ARG A 157 18.01 -0.93 8.17
N ALA A 158 17.66 -1.95 8.95
CA ALA A 158 17.02 -1.70 10.24
C ALA A 158 17.96 -1.05 11.25
N VAL A 159 17.36 -0.26 12.12
CA VAL A 159 18.07 0.44 13.19
C VAL A 159 18.43 -0.53 14.31
N ASN A 160 19.61 -0.31 14.89
CA ASN A 160 20.01 -1.01 16.10
C ASN A 160 19.36 -0.38 17.35
N ALA A 161 19.56 -1.00 18.52
CA ALA A 161 19.00 -0.49 19.77
C ALA A 161 19.50 0.91 20.16
N GLU A 162 20.78 1.20 19.96
CA GLU A 162 21.39 2.50 20.32
C GLU A 162 20.83 3.63 19.45
N GLU A 163 20.77 3.44 18.14
CA GLU A 163 20.20 4.38 17.17
C GLU A 163 18.72 4.63 17.43
N PHE A 164 17.98 3.56 17.76
CA PHE A 164 16.59 3.69 18.14
C PHE A 164 16.45 4.56 19.39
N PHE A 165 17.16 4.22 20.47
CA PHE A 165 17.09 4.97 21.72
C PHE A 165 17.49 6.43 21.56
N GLU A 166 18.56 6.71 20.82
CA GLU A 166 18.96 8.07 20.48
C GLU A 166 17.83 8.80 19.75
N ALA A 167 17.21 8.19 18.74
CA ALA A 167 16.14 8.82 17.96
C ALA A 167 14.84 9.05 18.76
N VAL A 168 14.61 8.28 19.83
CA VAL A 168 13.43 8.44 20.69
C VAL A 168 13.73 9.14 22.02
N ASP A 169 14.93 9.70 22.19
CA ASP A 169 15.43 10.33 23.43
C ASP A 169 15.26 9.42 24.67
N ILE A 170 15.45 8.11 24.48
CA ILE A 170 15.60 7.17 25.59
C ILE A 170 17.03 7.28 26.11
N ARG A 171 17.16 7.48 27.42
CA ARG A 171 18.45 7.41 28.11
C ARG A 171 18.57 6.05 28.79
N GLY A 172 19.66 5.36 28.50
CA GLY A 172 20.02 4.11 29.17
C GLY A 172 21.43 4.22 29.70
N THR A 173 21.74 3.52 30.79
CA THR A 173 23.10 3.52 31.31
C THR A 173 24.07 2.98 30.25
N PRO A 174 25.28 3.54 30.09
CA PRO A 174 26.25 3.03 29.11
C PRO A 174 26.59 1.54 29.32
N ALA A 175 26.45 1.05 30.56
CA ALA A 175 26.64 -0.35 30.88
C ALA A 175 25.50 -1.22 30.32
N PHE A 176 24.25 -0.76 30.41
CA PHE A 176 23.10 -1.43 29.80
C PHE A 176 23.18 -1.45 28.28
N LEU A 177 23.46 -0.31 27.63
CA LEU A 177 23.52 -0.23 26.16
C LEU A 177 24.53 -1.21 25.55
N LYS A 178 25.69 -1.38 26.20
CA LYS A 178 26.72 -2.36 25.79
C LYS A 178 26.27 -3.82 25.83
N THR A 179 25.20 -4.13 26.54
CA THR A 179 24.63 -5.49 26.56
C THR A 179 23.71 -5.76 25.38
N LEU A 180 23.22 -4.71 24.71
CA LEU A 180 22.28 -4.81 23.61
C LEU A 180 23.01 -5.18 22.32
N SER A 181 22.33 -5.90 21.45
CA SER A 181 22.84 -6.28 20.14
C SER A 181 21.73 -6.33 19.11
N GLY A 182 22.10 -6.35 17.84
CA GLY A 182 21.17 -6.56 16.74
C GLY A 182 20.12 -5.46 16.54
N PRO A 183 19.11 -5.72 15.69
CA PRO A 183 18.04 -4.79 15.42
C PRO A 183 17.01 -4.77 16.55
N VAL A 184 16.37 -3.62 16.72
CA VAL A 184 15.23 -3.47 17.61
C VAL A 184 13.93 -3.92 16.92
N MET A 185 12.99 -4.46 17.69
CA MET A 185 11.63 -4.73 17.22
C MET A 185 10.60 -3.98 18.08
N PRO A 186 10.34 -2.69 17.78
CA PRO A 186 9.21 -1.98 18.34
C PRO A 186 7.90 -2.51 17.75
N LEU A 187 6.88 -2.56 18.57
CA LEU A 187 5.56 -3.03 18.16
C LEU A 187 4.46 -2.35 18.97
N SER A 188 3.27 -2.37 18.39
CA SER A 188 2.04 -2.02 19.08
C SER A 188 1.12 -3.22 19.16
N HIS A 189 0.48 -3.40 20.30
CA HIS A 189 -0.48 -4.44 20.57
C HIS A 189 -1.83 -3.80 20.89
N LYS A 190 -2.88 -4.20 20.17
CA LYS A 190 -4.24 -3.76 20.43
C LYS A 190 -5.01 -4.89 21.08
N SER A 191 -5.44 -4.68 22.32
CA SER A 191 -6.37 -5.58 23.02
C SER A 191 -7.47 -4.76 23.69
N ALA A 192 -8.69 -5.31 23.74
CA ALA A 192 -9.87 -4.68 24.35
C ALA A 192 -10.10 -3.20 23.94
N GLY A 193 -9.73 -2.84 22.70
CA GLY A 193 -9.86 -1.48 22.17
C GLY A 193 -8.75 -0.50 22.60
N ARG A 194 -7.79 -0.92 23.42
CA ARG A 194 -6.63 -0.12 23.84
C ARG A 194 -5.40 -0.53 23.05
N THR A 195 -4.61 0.45 22.63
CA THR A 195 -3.32 0.21 21.96
C THR A 195 -2.20 0.45 22.96
N ARG A 196 -1.30 -0.52 23.04
CA ARG A 196 -0.12 -0.51 23.90
C ARG A 196 1.12 -0.67 23.07
N PHE A 197 2.22 -0.13 23.56
CA PHE A 197 3.51 -0.20 22.91
C PHE A 197 4.41 -1.18 23.65
N ALA A 198 5.27 -1.84 22.89
CA ALA A 198 6.32 -2.65 23.42
C ALA A 198 7.55 -2.56 22.52
N VAL A 199 8.70 -2.86 23.10
CA VAL A 199 9.94 -2.99 22.36
C VAL A 199 10.62 -4.29 22.77
N LEU A 200 11.06 -5.04 21.77
CA LEU A 200 11.93 -6.19 21.97
C LEU A 200 13.34 -5.86 21.50
N LEU A 201 14.32 -6.24 22.31
CA LEU A 201 15.73 -6.00 22.07
C LEU A 201 16.46 -7.32 22.21
N LEU A 202 17.46 -7.53 21.35
CA LEU A 202 18.41 -8.62 21.49
C LEU A 202 19.49 -8.21 22.51
N THR A 203 19.94 -9.16 23.32
CA THR A 203 21.07 -8.96 24.23
C THR A 203 22.09 -10.06 24.11
N ASN A 204 23.37 -9.70 24.25
CA ASN A 204 24.48 -10.65 24.31
C ASN A 204 24.72 -11.16 25.74
N ASP A 205 24.15 -10.50 26.75
CA ASP A 205 24.33 -10.84 28.17
C ASP A 205 23.06 -10.48 28.95
N ALA A 206 22.09 -11.39 28.90
CA ALA A 206 20.80 -11.30 29.59
C ALA A 206 20.93 -11.01 31.09
N ASN A 207 21.90 -11.63 31.76
CA ASN A 207 22.07 -11.48 33.20
C ASN A 207 22.58 -10.09 33.55
N ARG A 208 23.56 -9.59 32.81
CA ARG A 208 24.08 -8.24 32.99
C ARG A 208 23.05 -7.19 32.62
N ALA A 209 22.33 -7.35 31.51
CA ALA A 209 21.26 -6.45 31.12
C ALA A 209 20.21 -6.32 32.23
N ARG A 210 19.76 -7.45 32.79
CA ARG A 210 18.81 -7.47 33.91
C ARG A 210 19.38 -6.79 35.15
N ALA A 211 20.65 -7.02 35.49
CA ALA A 211 21.29 -6.39 36.65
C ALA A 211 21.37 -4.87 36.52
N GLU A 212 21.70 -4.35 35.33
CA GLU A 212 21.72 -2.91 35.07
C GLU A 212 20.31 -2.30 35.12
N LEU A 213 19.30 -2.98 34.58
CA LEU A 213 17.91 -2.54 34.67
C LEU A 213 17.40 -2.49 36.12
N LEU A 214 17.71 -3.50 36.93
CA LEU A 214 17.36 -3.50 38.35
C LEU A 214 18.02 -2.35 39.12
N ARG A 215 19.27 -2.02 38.76
CA ARG A 215 20.01 -0.90 39.38
C ARG A 215 19.38 0.45 39.03
N ASP A 216 18.88 0.60 37.82
CA ASP A 216 18.34 1.85 37.28
C ASP A 216 16.80 1.90 37.26
N GLU A 217 16.15 0.94 37.93
CA GLU A 217 14.71 0.70 37.84
C GLU A 217 13.86 1.94 38.22
N HIS A 218 14.37 2.75 39.15
CA HIS A 218 13.76 4.00 39.60
C HIS A 218 13.70 5.10 38.52
N ASN A 219 14.58 5.06 37.52
CA ASN A 219 14.65 6.06 36.45
C ASN A 219 13.95 5.62 35.16
N LEU A 220 13.72 4.32 34.97
CA LEU A 220 13.19 3.76 33.71
C LEU A 220 11.96 4.51 33.19
N ALA A 221 10.99 4.81 34.05
CA ALA A 221 9.76 5.49 33.62
C ALA A 221 9.96 6.95 33.19
N PHE A 222 10.97 7.63 33.75
CA PHE A 222 11.31 9.00 33.43
C PHE A 222 12.21 9.10 32.21
N GLU A 223 13.14 8.16 32.06
CA GLU A 223 14.10 8.12 30.97
C GLU A 223 13.54 7.44 29.71
N TRP A 224 12.41 6.72 29.83
CA TRP A 224 11.78 5.98 28.72
C TRP A 224 10.32 6.40 28.46
N PRO A 225 10.03 7.71 28.32
CA PRO A 225 8.66 8.20 28.18
C PRO A 225 7.95 7.62 26.95
N VAL A 226 8.71 7.32 25.89
CA VAL A 226 8.19 6.78 24.62
C VAL A 226 7.52 5.40 24.77
N ILE A 227 7.83 4.63 25.82
CA ILE A 227 7.15 3.36 26.07
C ILE A 227 5.66 3.56 26.32
N PHE A 228 5.28 4.74 26.82
CA PHE A 228 3.90 5.14 27.04
C PHE A 228 3.29 5.89 25.83
N LEU A 229 4.01 5.98 24.71
CA LEU A 229 3.60 6.71 23.50
C LEU A 229 3.28 8.18 23.79
N ASP A 230 2.02 8.60 23.58
CA ASP A 230 1.48 9.92 23.87
C ASP A 230 0.77 10.02 25.23
N GLN A 231 0.74 8.93 25.99
CA GLN A 231 0.10 8.89 27.31
C GLN A 231 1.09 9.40 28.36
N LYS A 232 0.61 10.33 29.20
CA LYS A 232 1.42 10.85 30.32
C LYS A 232 1.16 9.98 31.55
N PRO A 233 2.17 9.26 32.07
CA PRO A 233 2.01 8.50 33.30
C PRO A 233 1.70 9.46 34.47
N GLU A 234 0.85 9.04 35.42
CA GLU A 234 0.72 9.79 36.66
C GLU A 234 2.04 9.71 37.44
N ILE A 235 2.45 10.82 38.06
CA ILE A 235 3.65 10.88 38.90
C ILE A 235 3.32 10.26 40.27
N LYS A 236 2.93 8.99 40.26
CA LYS A 236 2.85 8.13 41.45
C LYS A 236 3.79 6.97 41.18
N ILE A 237 5.04 7.12 41.57
CA ILE A 237 6.03 6.06 41.45
C ILE A 237 5.64 4.97 42.46
N LEU A 238 4.92 3.96 41.98
CA LEU A 238 4.69 2.74 42.74
C LEU A 238 5.92 1.82 42.55
N PRO A 239 6.33 1.08 43.59
CA PRO A 239 7.46 0.17 43.48
C PRO A 239 7.16 -0.91 42.45
N TYR A 240 8.21 -1.38 41.76
CA TYR A 240 8.09 -2.51 40.86
C TYR A 240 7.85 -3.81 41.65
N GLU A 241 6.93 -4.62 41.14
CA GLU A 241 6.55 -5.93 41.65
C GLU A 241 7.24 -7.03 40.85
N ASP A 242 7.65 -8.10 41.54
CA ASP A 242 8.08 -9.34 40.89
C ASP A 242 6.87 -10.18 40.48
N ARG A 243 6.82 -10.59 39.22
CA ARG A 243 5.79 -11.50 38.70
C ARG A 243 6.41 -12.61 37.88
N ILE A 244 5.65 -13.68 37.72
CA ILE A 244 6.05 -14.85 36.95
C ILE A 244 4.93 -15.22 35.98
N TYR A 245 5.27 -15.41 34.72
CA TYR A 245 4.36 -15.90 33.70
C TYR A 245 5.07 -16.92 32.81
N ARG A 246 4.50 -18.13 32.67
CA ARG A 246 5.12 -19.24 31.90
C ARG A 246 6.61 -19.44 32.23
N ASN A 247 6.94 -19.52 33.52
CA ASN A 247 8.30 -19.68 34.05
C ASN A 247 9.28 -18.53 33.70
N ILE A 248 8.77 -17.38 33.26
CA ILE A 248 9.57 -16.18 33.01
C ILE A 248 9.29 -15.18 34.12
N SER A 249 10.34 -14.79 34.83
CA SER A 249 10.28 -13.72 35.82
C SER A 249 10.35 -12.38 35.12
N TYR A 250 9.44 -11.47 35.48
CA TYR A 250 9.41 -10.10 34.98
C TYR A 250 9.06 -9.13 36.11
N ARG A 251 9.39 -7.87 35.90
CA ARG A 251 9.16 -6.76 36.81
C ARG A 251 8.05 -5.90 36.25
N ILE A 252 7.19 -5.37 37.11
CA ILE A 252 6.11 -4.49 36.67
C ILE A 252 5.82 -3.36 37.65
N ALA A 253 5.66 -2.13 37.14
CA ALA A 253 5.21 -0.99 37.92
C ALA A 253 3.94 -0.37 37.30
N PRO A 254 2.86 -0.19 38.06
CA PRO A 254 1.70 0.56 37.60
C PRO A 254 1.96 2.07 37.67
N PHE A 255 1.62 2.79 36.61
CA PHE A 255 1.75 4.25 36.52
C PHE A 255 0.40 4.95 36.45
N ASP A 256 -0.57 4.36 35.76
CA ASP A 256 -1.95 4.84 35.73
C ASP A 256 -2.89 3.63 35.76
N PRO A 257 -3.40 3.25 36.96
CA PRO A 257 -4.31 2.12 37.10
C PRO A 257 -5.65 2.31 36.37
N VAL A 258 -6.11 3.56 36.18
CA VAL A 258 -7.40 3.85 35.54
C VAL A 258 -7.30 3.56 34.04
N ASN A 259 -6.23 4.04 33.44
CA ASN A 259 -5.96 3.81 32.03
C ASN A 259 -5.24 2.50 31.75
N ASP A 260 -4.92 1.67 32.75
CA ASP A 260 -4.10 0.46 32.62
C ASP A 260 -2.75 0.74 31.93
N LEU A 261 -2.07 1.79 32.39
CA LEU A 261 -0.72 2.14 31.97
C LEU A 261 0.27 1.59 33.00
N GLN A 262 1.09 0.66 32.56
CA GLN A 262 2.06 -0.04 33.41
C GLN A 262 3.39 -0.12 32.66
N LEU A 263 4.52 -0.29 33.35
CA LEU A 263 5.77 -0.64 32.69
C LEU A 263 6.16 -2.04 33.13
N ALA A 264 6.02 -3.00 32.22
CA ALA A 264 6.48 -4.37 32.42
C ALA A 264 7.78 -4.58 31.65
N TYR A 265 8.78 -5.17 32.29
CA TYR A 265 10.01 -5.58 31.61
C TYR A 265 10.53 -6.92 32.12
N GLY A 266 11.19 -7.67 31.23
CA GLY A 266 11.72 -8.98 31.55
C GLY A 266 12.56 -9.57 30.43
N VAL A 267 13.16 -10.73 30.71
CA VAL A 267 14.05 -11.42 29.76
C VAL A 267 13.44 -12.75 29.35
N PHE A 268 13.29 -12.98 28.05
CA PHE A 268 13.01 -14.28 27.47
C PHE A 268 14.33 -15.01 27.21
N SER A 269 14.79 -15.77 28.20
CA SER A 269 16.14 -16.37 28.21
C SER A 269 16.43 -17.37 27.11
N ALA A 270 15.42 -17.99 26.49
CA ALA A 270 15.65 -19.01 25.46
C ALA A 270 16.25 -18.42 24.16
N LYS A 271 16.06 -17.12 23.90
CA LYS A 271 16.59 -16.42 22.72
C LYS A 271 17.27 -15.09 23.08
N ASP A 272 17.55 -14.87 24.37
CA ASP A 272 18.14 -13.64 24.89
C ASP A 272 17.42 -12.36 24.41
N TYR A 273 16.09 -12.35 24.53
CA TYR A 273 15.28 -11.17 24.23
C TYR A 273 14.93 -10.41 25.51
N LEU A 274 15.25 -9.13 25.54
CA LEU A 274 14.71 -8.18 26.50
C LEU A 274 13.40 -7.62 25.97
N ILE A 275 12.39 -7.56 26.83
CA ILE A 275 11.06 -7.11 26.47
C ILE A 275 10.68 -5.99 27.42
N PHE A 276 10.22 -4.86 26.87
CA PHE A 276 9.57 -3.78 27.61
C PHE A 276 8.18 -3.56 27.02
N ALA A 277 7.16 -3.40 27.86
CA ALA A 277 5.79 -3.20 27.41
C ALA A 277 5.03 -2.23 28.33
N SER A 278 4.13 -1.43 27.75
CA SER A 278 3.28 -0.48 28.50
C SER A 278 2.04 -1.10 29.16
N SER A 279 1.94 -2.44 29.19
CA SER A 279 0.87 -3.18 29.87
C SER A 279 1.33 -4.62 30.13
N GLU A 280 0.88 -5.20 31.25
CA GLU A 280 1.08 -6.61 31.57
C GLU A 280 0.49 -7.54 30.51
N GLU A 281 -0.66 -7.19 29.95
CA GLU A 281 -1.34 -7.98 28.92
C GLU A 281 -0.48 -8.09 27.66
N THR A 282 0.07 -6.96 27.20
CA THR A 282 0.99 -6.92 26.06
C THR A 282 2.24 -7.73 26.32
N PHE A 283 2.83 -7.64 27.51
CA PHE A 283 3.99 -8.45 27.88
C PHE A 283 3.65 -9.95 27.77
N ARG A 284 2.55 -10.40 28.36
CA ARG A 284 2.12 -11.80 28.33
C ARG A 284 1.81 -12.28 26.91
N ALA A 285 1.19 -11.44 26.09
CA ALA A 285 0.90 -11.74 24.69
C ALA A 285 2.19 -11.95 23.89
N ILE A 286 3.21 -11.10 24.09
CA ILE A 286 4.54 -11.26 23.48
C ILE A 286 5.18 -12.58 23.90
N ILE A 287 5.15 -12.91 25.18
CA ILE A 287 5.68 -14.19 25.68
C ILE A 287 5.00 -15.38 25.00
N ASN A 288 3.67 -15.35 24.84
CA ASN A 288 2.95 -16.42 24.13
C ASN A 288 3.44 -16.59 22.69
N ARG A 289 3.55 -15.48 21.94
CA ARG A 289 4.03 -15.52 20.55
C ARG A 289 5.48 -15.98 20.43
N LEU A 290 6.33 -15.64 21.39
CA LEU A 290 7.72 -16.11 21.44
C LEU A 290 7.80 -17.62 21.67
N TYR A 291 6.96 -18.17 22.54
CA TYR A 291 6.86 -19.62 22.75
C TYR A 291 6.33 -20.34 21.50
N GLU A 292 5.37 -19.77 20.78
CA GLU A 292 4.86 -20.35 19.53
C GLU A 292 5.87 -20.31 18.37
N ALA A 293 6.80 -19.35 18.41
CA ALA A 293 7.85 -19.19 17.41
C ALA A 293 9.16 -19.91 17.76
N SER A 294 9.22 -20.64 18.88
CA SER A 294 10.39 -21.38 19.34
C SER A 294 10.17 -22.88 19.16
#